data_AF-A0A401RFX0-F1
#
_entry.id   AF-A0A401RFX0-F1
#
_cell.length_a   1.000
_cell.length_b   1.000
_cell.length_c   1.000
_cell.angle_alpha   90.00
_cell.angle_beta   90.00
_cell.angle_gamma   90.00
#
_symmetry.space_group_name_H-M   'P 1'
#
loop_
_entity.id
_entity.type
_entity.pdbx_description
1 polymer ?
#
loop_
_entity_poly.entity_id
_entity_poly.type
_entity_poly.pdbx_seq_one_letter_code
_entity_poly.pdbx_strand_id
1 'polypeptide(L)'
;MIGRLPHLMLMSKESLYSQLPANTFVMPSYARRISTATSYMNGEVPAKSLWSFNNLLRIKILCATYVNVNIRDIDKIYVRTGIYHGGEPLCDNVNTQRVPCSNPRWNEWLSYDIYLIDLPRAARLCLSICSVKGRKGAKE
;
A
#
# COMPACT_ATOMS: atom_id res chain seq x y z
N MET A 1 51.25 -1.66 15.57
CA MET A 1 50.02 -1.13 16.21
C MET A 1 50.38 -0.71 17.62
N ILE A 2 50.48 0.59 17.89
CA ILE A 2 50.73 1.10 19.25
C ILE A 2 49.41 0.92 20.02
N GLY A 3 49.39 -0.02 20.96
CA GLY A 3 48.24 -0.25 21.82
C GLY A 3 48.02 0.97 22.71
N ARG A 4 46.83 1.56 22.68
CA ARG A 4 46.48 2.66 23.58
C ARG A 4 46.31 2.11 25.00
N LEU A 5 46.86 2.83 25.98
CA LEU A 5 46.69 2.52 27.40
C LEU A 5 45.29 2.98 27.86
N PRO A 6 44.46 2.12 28.48
CA PRO A 6 43.16 2.52 28.98
C PRO A 6 43.30 3.37 30.25
N HIS A 7 42.69 4.55 30.23
CA HIS A 7 42.55 5.41 31.42
C HIS A 7 41.11 5.31 31.93
N LEU A 8 40.96 4.87 33.18
CA LEU A 8 39.66 4.70 33.84
C LEU A 8 39.64 5.50 35.13
N MET A 9 38.45 5.91 35.57
CA MET A 9 38.23 6.61 36.83
C MET A 9 37.29 5.77 37.71
N LEU A 10 37.74 5.46 38.92
CA LEU A 10 36.90 4.80 39.91
C LEU A 10 35.93 5.83 40.51
N MET A 11 34.65 5.48 40.58
CA MET A 11 33.62 6.29 41.22
C MET A 11 32.78 5.44 42.16
N SER A 12 32.24 6.05 43.21
CA SER A 12 31.26 5.37 44.07
C SER A 12 29.94 5.20 43.32
N LYS A 13 29.27 4.09 43.61
CA LYS A 13 27.98 3.74 43.02
C LYS A 13 26.92 4.79 43.36
N GLU A 14 26.96 5.28 44.60
CA GLU A 14 26.05 6.29 45.14
C GLU A 14 26.20 7.63 44.42
N SER A 15 27.45 8.05 44.12
CA SER A 15 27.71 9.30 43.40
C SER A 15 27.20 9.27 41.96
N LEU A 16 27.20 8.09 41.32
CA LEU A 16 26.62 7.94 39.99
C LEU A 16 25.08 7.90 40.06
N TYR A 17 24.53 7.17 41.03
CA TYR A 17 23.09 6.96 41.14
C TYR A 17 22.32 8.21 41.54
N SER A 18 22.89 9.08 42.37
CA SER A 18 22.28 10.36 42.74
C SER A 18 22.14 11.32 41.56
N GLN A 19 22.92 11.12 40.49
CA GLN A 19 22.86 11.93 39.26
C GLN A 19 21.84 11.40 38.25
N LEU A 20 21.31 10.18 38.45
CA LEU A 20 20.33 9.60 37.53
C LEU A 20 18.92 10.13 37.87
N PRO A 21 18.23 10.82 36.94
CA PRO A 21 16.87 11.24 37.18
C PRO A 21 15.92 10.02 37.25
N ALA A 22 14.89 10.13 38.08
CA ALA A 22 13.82 9.15 38.09
C ALA A 22 12.99 9.27 36.80
N ASN A 23 12.94 8.21 36.00
CA ASN A 23 12.11 8.17 34.80
C ASN A 23 10.71 7.66 35.17
N THR A 24 9.71 8.54 35.08
CA THR A 24 8.30 8.16 35.23
C THR A 24 7.65 8.01 33.86
N PHE A 25 7.03 6.86 33.61
CA PHE A 25 6.24 6.64 32.41
C PHE A 25 4.76 6.87 32.72
N VAL A 26 4.07 7.69 31.92
CA VAL A 26 2.64 7.94 32.05
C VAL A 26 1.92 7.46 30.80
N MET A 27 0.88 6.64 30.99
CA MET A 27 0.04 6.17 29.88
C MET A 27 -0.71 7.35 29.23
N PRO A 28 -0.50 7.58 27.92
CA PRO A 28 -1.17 8.66 27.22
C PRO A 28 -2.68 8.40 27.11
N SER A 29 -3.48 9.46 26.99
CA SER A 29 -4.94 9.38 27.03
C SER A 29 -5.54 8.50 25.92
N TYR A 30 -4.87 8.39 24.77
CA TYR A 30 -5.32 7.53 23.68
C TYR A 30 -5.33 6.04 24.05
N ALA A 31 -4.48 5.59 24.99
CA ALA A 31 -4.44 4.21 25.44
C ALA A 31 -5.69 3.82 26.27
N ARG A 32 -6.44 4.82 26.75
CA ARG A 32 -7.70 4.64 27.48
C ARG A 32 -8.93 4.85 26.60
N ARG A 33 -8.77 5.17 25.32
CA ARG A 33 -9.92 5.36 24.42
C ARG A 33 -10.55 4.01 24.13
N ILE A 34 -11.86 3.93 24.38
CA ILE A 34 -12.69 2.83 23.89
C ILE A 34 -12.66 2.92 22.36
N SER A 35 -12.28 1.81 21.72
CA SER A 35 -12.20 1.75 20.26
C SER A 35 -13.60 1.91 19.66
N THR A 36 -13.74 2.85 18.72
CA THR A 36 -14.95 2.95 17.89
C THR A 36 -14.98 1.88 16.80
N ALA A 37 -13.88 1.13 16.60
CA ALA A 37 -13.80 0.08 15.58
C ALA A 37 -14.76 -1.09 15.84
N THR A 38 -15.26 -1.23 17.07
CA THR A 38 -16.19 -2.28 17.49
C THR A 38 -17.66 -1.85 17.47
N SER A 39 -18.00 -0.63 17.04
CA SER A 39 -19.39 -0.10 17.14
C SER A 39 -20.18 -0.08 15.84
N TYR A 40 -19.67 -0.66 14.75
CA TYR A 40 -20.42 -0.80 13.50
C TYR A 40 -20.69 -2.28 13.24
N MET A 41 -21.80 -2.79 13.77
CA MET A 41 -22.73 -3.74 13.16
C MET A 41 -23.51 -4.42 14.29
N ASN A 42 -24.80 -4.09 14.39
CA ASN A 42 -25.78 -4.73 15.24
C ASN A 42 -26.16 -6.11 14.63
N GLY A 43 -25.18 -7.00 14.56
CA GLY A 43 -25.20 -8.27 13.87
C GLY A 43 -23.78 -8.66 13.50
N GLU A 44 -23.13 -9.47 14.34
CA GLU A 44 -21.82 -10.04 14.04
C GLU A 44 -21.91 -10.81 12.72
N VAL A 45 -21.43 -10.23 11.62
CA VAL A 45 -21.11 -11.03 10.45
C VAL A 45 -19.88 -11.83 10.87
N PRO A 46 -19.97 -13.17 10.99
CA PRO A 46 -18.85 -13.97 11.46
C PRO A 46 -17.68 -13.75 10.51
N ALA A 47 -16.49 -13.51 11.06
CA ALA A 47 -15.28 -13.41 10.27
C ALA A 47 -15.11 -14.69 9.44
N LYS A 48 -14.89 -14.54 8.13
CA LYS A 48 -14.66 -15.66 7.21
C LYS A 48 -13.20 -15.73 6.84
N SER A 49 -12.67 -16.95 6.78
CA SER A 49 -11.32 -17.19 6.28
C SER A 49 -11.24 -16.83 4.79
N LEU A 50 -10.11 -16.25 4.37
CA LEU A 50 -9.83 -16.02 2.96
C LEU A 50 -9.87 -17.34 2.15
N TRP A 51 -9.45 -18.45 2.78
CA TRP A 51 -9.48 -19.78 2.17
C TRP A 51 -10.87 -20.35 1.94
N SER A 52 -11.92 -19.72 2.47
CA SER A 52 -13.30 -20.10 2.18
C SER A 52 -13.80 -19.57 0.83
N PHE A 53 -13.01 -18.76 0.11
CA PHE A 53 -13.42 -18.14 -1.16
C PHE A 53 -12.71 -18.77 -2.37
N ASN A 54 -13.38 -19.68 -3.07
CA ASN A 54 -12.86 -20.28 -4.29
C ASN A 54 -13.22 -19.47 -5.55
N ASN A 55 -12.71 -18.24 -5.64
CA ASN A 55 -12.92 -17.37 -6.81
C ASN A 55 -11.62 -16.66 -7.20
N LEU A 56 -11.53 -16.26 -8.46
CA LEU A 56 -10.47 -15.38 -8.95
C LEU A 56 -10.58 -13.98 -8.33
N LEU A 57 -9.43 -13.33 -8.13
CA LEU A 57 -9.38 -11.96 -7.70
C LEU A 57 -9.95 -11.04 -8.78
N ARG A 58 -10.84 -10.12 -8.38
CA ARG A 58 -11.31 -9.02 -9.22
C ARG A 58 -11.27 -7.69 -8.49
N ILE A 59 -10.89 -6.63 -9.19
CA ILE A 59 -10.79 -5.27 -8.63
C ILE A 59 -11.46 -4.31 -9.61
N LYS A 60 -12.32 -3.42 -9.08
CA LYS A 60 -13.04 -2.44 -9.88
C LYS A 60 -12.30 -1.10 -9.91
N ILE A 61 -11.93 -0.64 -11.11
CA ILE A 61 -11.39 0.71 -11.32
C ILE A 61 -12.55 1.64 -11.64
N LEU A 62 -12.81 2.62 -10.75
CA LEU A 62 -13.95 3.53 -10.88
C LEU A 62 -13.61 4.75 -11.75
N CYS A 63 -12.86 5.68 -11.18
CA CYS A 63 -12.45 6.94 -11.82
C CYS A 63 -11.19 7.50 -11.16
N ALA A 64 -10.61 8.53 -11.77
CA ALA A 64 -9.55 9.33 -11.18
C ALA A 64 -9.93 10.81 -11.16
N THR A 65 -9.35 11.57 -10.24
CA THR A 65 -9.45 13.02 -10.15
C THR A 65 -8.06 13.63 -10.19
N TYR A 66 -7.95 14.92 -10.52
CA TYR A 66 -6.67 15.65 -10.56
C TYR A 66 -5.63 15.06 -11.52
N VAL A 67 -6.07 14.51 -12.65
CA VAL A 67 -5.19 14.02 -13.73
C VAL A 67 -4.81 15.20 -14.63
N ASN A 68 -3.65 15.79 -14.36
CA ASN A 68 -3.15 16.95 -15.11
C ASN A 68 -2.34 16.49 -16.33
N VAL A 69 -2.93 16.58 -17.51
CA VAL A 69 -2.29 16.22 -18.77
C VAL A 69 -2.55 17.28 -19.83
N ASN A 70 -1.59 17.50 -20.74
CA ASN A 70 -1.82 18.33 -21.92
C ASN A 70 -2.72 17.57 -22.90
N ILE A 71 -4.00 17.96 -22.94
CA ILE A 71 -5.02 17.32 -23.80
C ILE A 71 -4.70 17.39 -25.30
N ARG A 72 -3.79 18.27 -25.72
CA ARG A 72 -3.35 18.37 -27.12
C ARG A 72 -2.36 17.28 -27.51
N ASP A 73 -1.63 16.71 -26.53
CA ASP A 73 -0.55 15.74 -26.76
C ASP A 73 -0.93 14.31 -26.40
N ILE A 74 -1.98 14.13 -25.58
CA ILE A 74 -2.39 12.84 -25.01
C ILE A 74 -3.83 12.55 -25.43
N ASP A 75 -3.98 11.52 -26.27
CA ASP A 75 -5.29 11.14 -26.81
C ASP A 75 -6.12 10.40 -25.77
N LYS A 76 -5.51 9.40 -25.11
CA LYS A 76 -6.20 8.54 -24.16
C LYS A 76 -5.30 8.16 -22.99
N ILE A 77 -5.94 7.84 -21.87
CA ILE A 77 -5.31 7.31 -20.67
C ILE A 77 -5.95 5.97 -20.28
N TYR A 78 -5.22 5.16 -19.53
CA TYR A 78 -5.72 3.92 -18.94
C TYR A 78 -5.04 3.68 -17.60
N VAL A 79 -5.60 2.80 -16.77
CA VAL A 79 -4.95 2.33 -15.55
C VAL A 79 -4.31 0.99 -15.83
N ARG A 80 -2.98 0.91 -15.65
CA ARG A 80 -2.25 -0.35 -15.62
C ARG A 80 -2.21 -0.86 -14.20
N THR A 81 -2.59 -2.11 -13.98
CA THR A 81 -2.56 -2.76 -12.67
C THR A 81 -1.80 -4.08 -12.71
N GLY A 82 -1.31 -4.51 -11.56
CA GLY A 82 -0.78 -5.85 -11.36
C GLY A 82 -0.71 -6.21 -9.89
N ILE A 83 -0.68 -7.51 -9.63
CA ILE A 83 -0.61 -8.07 -8.27
C ILE A 83 0.82 -8.54 -8.05
N TYR A 84 1.47 -8.03 -6.99
CA TYR A 84 2.89 -8.27 -6.74
C TYR A 84 3.13 -8.81 -5.34
N HIS A 85 4.18 -9.62 -5.21
CA HIS A 85 4.80 -9.97 -3.94
C HIS A 85 6.26 -9.53 -3.96
N GLY A 86 6.59 -8.49 -3.20
CA GLY A 86 7.88 -7.81 -3.36
C GLY A 86 7.99 -7.20 -4.77
N GLY A 87 9.06 -7.52 -5.50
CA GLY A 87 9.28 -7.07 -6.89
C GLY A 87 8.68 -7.98 -7.97
N GLU A 88 8.21 -9.18 -7.60
CA GLU A 88 7.77 -10.19 -8.56
C GLU A 88 6.25 -10.13 -8.76
N PRO A 89 5.76 -10.17 -10.02
CA PRO A 89 4.33 -10.29 -10.29
C PRO A 89 3.83 -11.70 -9.94
N LEU A 90 2.64 -11.78 -9.34
CA LEU A 90 1.98 -13.05 -9.03
C LEU A 90 1.10 -13.56 -10.19
N CYS A 91 0.74 -12.68 -11.12
CA CYS A 91 -0.01 -12.97 -12.34
C CYS A 91 0.27 -11.87 -13.38
N ASP A 92 -0.25 -12.03 -14.60
CA ASP A 92 -0.14 -11.00 -15.63
C ASP A 92 -0.75 -9.66 -15.21
N ASN A 93 -0.13 -8.58 -15.68
CA ASN A 93 -0.66 -7.23 -15.49
C ASN A 93 -1.93 -7.04 -16.32
N VAL A 94 -2.93 -6.37 -15.76
CA VAL A 94 -4.21 -6.11 -16.41
C VAL A 94 -4.36 -4.60 -16.62
N ASN A 95 -4.83 -4.21 -17.80
CA ASN A 95 -5.08 -2.82 -18.12
C ASN A 95 -6.58 -2.58 -18.21
N THR A 96 -7.03 -1.40 -17.80
CA THR A 96 -8.38 -0.93 -18.13
C THR A 96 -8.47 -0.54 -19.60
N GLN A 97 -9.71 -0.29 -20.05
CA GLN A 97 -9.97 0.39 -21.30
C GLN A 97 -9.30 1.78 -21.36
N ARG A 98 -8.98 2.20 -22.59
CA ARG A 98 -8.43 3.53 -22.85
C ARG A 98 -9.57 4.55 -22.94
N VAL A 99 -9.55 5.56 -22.08
CA VAL A 99 -10.58 6.61 -21.99
C VAL A 99 -9.98 7.99 -22.27
N PRO A 100 -10.79 8.98 -22.70
CA PRO A 100 -10.32 10.35 -22.86
C PRO A 100 -9.82 10.94 -21.53
N CYS A 101 -8.74 11.73 -21.59
CA CYS A 101 -8.17 12.38 -20.42
C CYS A 101 -9.11 13.41 -19.75
N SER A 102 -10.04 13.99 -20.51
CA SER A 102 -11.06 14.92 -19.99
C SER A 102 -12.14 14.24 -19.14
N ASN A 103 -12.31 12.92 -19.25
CA ASN A 103 -13.27 12.16 -18.47
C ASN A 103 -12.66 10.82 -17.99
N PRO A 104 -11.76 10.84 -16.99
CA PRO A 104 -11.05 9.68 -16.46
C PRO A 104 -11.98 8.75 -15.65
N ARG A 105 -12.93 8.08 -16.30
CA ARG A 105 -13.91 7.17 -15.71
C ARG A 105 -13.90 5.84 -16.47
N TRP A 106 -13.72 4.75 -15.73
CA TRP A 106 -13.66 3.38 -16.28
C TRP A 106 -14.85 2.54 -15.85
N ASN A 107 -15.20 2.57 -14.56
CA ASN A 107 -16.24 1.73 -13.98
C ASN A 107 -16.10 0.23 -14.34
N GLU A 108 -14.87 -0.26 -14.44
CA GLU A 108 -14.51 -1.53 -15.05
C GLU A 108 -14.03 -2.54 -14.00
N TRP A 109 -14.52 -3.78 -14.08
CA TRP A 109 -14.00 -4.90 -13.29
C TRP A 109 -12.82 -5.55 -14.01
N LEU A 110 -11.63 -5.46 -13.41
CA LEU A 110 -10.45 -6.19 -13.86
C LEU A 110 -10.41 -7.54 -13.16
N SER A 111 -10.28 -8.62 -13.93
CA SER A 111 -10.11 -9.99 -13.43
C SER A 111 -8.65 -10.38 -13.54
N TYR A 112 -8.08 -10.92 -12.48
CA TYR A 112 -6.68 -11.34 -12.42
C TYR A 112 -6.63 -12.86 -12.39
N ASP A 113 -5.64 -13.43 -13.08
CA ASP A 113 -5.42 -14.88 -13.12
C ASP A 113 -4.70 -15.35 -11.84
N ILE A 114 -5.37 -15.16 -10.70
CA ILE A 114 -4.94 -15.61 -9.37
C ILE A 114 -6.18 -15.83 -8.50
N TYR A 115 -6.23 -16.98 -7.83
CA TYR A 115 -7.30 -17.26 -6.88
C TYR A 115 -7.09 -16.48 -5.58
N LEU A 116 -8.20 -16.10 -4.93
CA LEU A 116 -8.17 -15.46 -3.62
C LEU A 116 -7.44 -16.30 -2.57
N ILE A 117 -7.56 -17.63 -2.65
CA ILE A 117 -6.91 -18.56 -1.71
C ILE A 117 -5.38 -18.59 -1.86
N ASP A 118 -4.86 -18.23 -3.03
CA ASP A 118 -3.43 -18.25 -3.36
C ASP A 118 -2.74 -16.91 -3.07
N LEU A 119 -3.47 -15.90 -2.56
CA LEU A 119 -2.89 -14.60 -2.23
C LEU A 119 -1.99 -14.69 -0.99
N PRO A 120 -0.67 -14.44 -1.11
CA PRO A 120 0.21 -14.40 0.03
C PRO A 120 -0.09 -13.18 0.93
N ARG A 121 0.26 -13.27 2.21
CA ARG A 121 -0.03 -12.22 3.21
C ARG A 121 0.51 -10.83 2.85
N ALA A 122 1.60 -10.77 2.08
CA ALA A 122 2.25 -9.54 1.63
C ALA A 122 1.96 -9.18 0.16
N ALA A 123 0.92 -9.78 -0.46
CA ALA A 123 0.47 -9.39 -1.79
C ALA A 123 0.04 -7.92 -1.81
N ARG A 124 0.37 -7.21 -2.91
CA ARG A 124 0.05 -5.79 -3.10
C ARG A 124 -0.54 -5.57 -4.49
N LEU A 125 -1.54 -4.71 -4.56
CA LEU A 125 -1.96 -4.10 -5.81
C LEU A 125 -0.97 -2.97 -6.16
N CYS A 126 -0.33 -3.06 -7.31
CA CYS A 126 0.46 -1.99 -7.90
C CYS A 126 -0.28 -1.44 -9.10
N LEU A 127 -0.41 -0.11 -9.20
CA LEU A 127 -1.12 0.53 -10.30
C LEU A 127 -0.52 1.86 -10.71
N SER A 128 -0.77 2.27 -11.95
CA SER A 128 -0.38 3.57 -12.49
C SER A 128 -1.37 4.03 -13.55
N ILE A 129 -1.59 5.34 -13.64
CA ILE A 129 -2.31 5.95 -14.77
C ILE A 129 -1.28 6.19 -15.87
N CYS A 130 -1.50 5.56 -17.02
CA CYS A 130 -0.63 5.65 -18.17
C CYS A 130 -1.29 6.49 -19.28
N SER A 131 -0.51 7.30 -19.98
CA SER A 131 -0.95 8.00 -21.20
C SER A 131 -0.57 7.22 -22.45
N VAL A 132 -1.39 7.34 -23.49
CA VAL A 132 -1.11 6.84 -24.83
C VAL A 132 -1.20 8.02 -25.80
N LYS A 133 -0.11 8.26 -26.51
CA LYS A 133 -0.02 9.23 -27.59
C LYS A 133 -0.20 8.51 -28.93
N GLY A 134 -1.10 8.99 -29.77
CA GLY A 134 -1.26 8.49 -31.13
C GLY A 134 0.06 8.60 -31.90
N ARG A 135 0.48 7.50 -32.54
CA ARG A 135 1.57 7.56 -33.50
C ARG A 135 1.03 8.17 -34.79
N LYS A 136 1.77 9.10 -35.40
CA LYS A 136 1.65 9.37 -36.85
C LYS A 136 2.04 8.06 -37.54
N GLY A 137 1.06 7.31 -38.05
CA GLY A 137 1.34 6.11 -38.82
C GLY A 137 2.13 6.47 -40.07
N ALA A 138 3.26 5.81 -40.28
CA ALA A 138 3.70 5.51 -41.64
C ALA A 138 2.61 4.64 -42.26
N LYS A 139 2.12 5.04 -43.43
CA LYS A 139 1.16 4.28 -44.23
C LYS A 139 1.73 2.90 -44.52
N GLU A 140 0.92 1.86 -44.31
CA GLU A 140 1.02 0.61 -45.06
C GLU A 140 0.05 0.72 -46.25
#